data_AF-A0AA37UQW4-F1
#
_entry.id   AF-A0AA37UQW4-F1
#
_cell.length_a   1.000
_cell.length_b   1.000
_cell.length_c   1.000
_cell.angle_alpha   90.00
_cell.angle_beta   90.00
_cell.angle_gamma   90.00
#
_symmetry.space_group_name_H-M   'P 1'
#
loop_
_entity.id
_entity.type
_entity.pdbx_description
1 polymer ?
#
loop_
_entity_poly.entity_id
_entity_poly.type
_entity_poly.pdbx_seq_one_letter_code
_entity_poly.pdbx_strand_id
1 'polypeptide(L)' 'MMGDSEAAAAVAAGRVPPEISLAYLEEDRDTPSMNASIFMFALTLVIVNGRAISRLYLRKVFGIDDILAVISMPSSLYV' A
#
# COMPACT_ATOMS: atom_id res chain seq x y z
N MET A 1 1.59 -10.22 -23.86
CA MET A 1 1.14 -11.40 -24.62
C MET A 1 2.36 -12.24 -24.99
N MET A 2 3.11 -12.72 -23.99
CA MET A 2 4.41 -13.38 -24.14
C MET A 2 4.45 -14.78 -23.48
N GLY A 3 3.46 -15.14 -22.65
CA GLY A 3 3.42 -16.40 -21.90
C GLY A 3 3.04 -17.62 -22.75
N ASP A 4 2.05 -17.46 -23.63
CA ASP A 4 1.49 -18.56 -24.43
C ASP A 4 2.52 -19.20 -25.40
N SER A 5 3.53 -18.43 -25.82
CA SER A 5 4.53 -18.90 -26.80
C SER A 5 5.62 -19.78 -26.17
N GLU A 6 5.99 -19.52 -24.91
CA GLU A 6 7.17 -20.18 -24.30
C GLU A 6 6.78 -21.50 -23.64
N ALA A 7 5.63 -21.55 -22.97
CA ALA A 7 5.07 -22.77 -22.42
C ALA A 7 4.75 -23.79 -23.52
N ALA A 8 4.12 -23.35 -24.63
CA ALA A 8 3.85 -24.21 -25.78
C ALA A 8 5.12 -24.73 -26.44
N ALA A 9 6.17 -23.91 -26.55
CA ALA A 9 7.47 -24.34 -27.10
C ALA A 9 8.17 -25.37 -26.19
N ALA A 10 8.07 -25.23 -24.87
CA ALA A 10 8.63 -26.19 -23.91
C ALA A 10 7.93 -27.55 -23.94
N VAL A 11 6.60 -27.55 -24.11
CA VAL A 11 5.81 -28.79 -24.32
C VAL A 11 6.19 -29.46 -25.64
N ALA A 12 6.29 -28.69 -26.74
CA ALA A 12 6.71 -29.22 -28.04
C ALA A 12 8.14 -29.77 -28.02
N ALA A 13 9.03 -29.19 -27.21
CA ALA A 13 10.40 -29.66 -27.01
C ALA A 13 10.52 -30.85 -26.04
N GLY A 14 9.41 -31.34 -25.48
CA GLY A 14 9.41 -32.47 -24.54
C GLY A 14 10.09 -32.19 -23.20
N ARG A 15 10.22 -30.92 -22.80
CA ARG A 15 10.86 -30.53 -21.53
C ARG A 15 9.90 -30.53 -20.33
N VAL A 16 8.61 -30.69 -20.58
CA VAL A 16 7.55 -30.68 -19.57
C VAL A 16 7.15 -32.12 -19.25
N PRO A 17 7.08 -32.51 -17.96
CA PRO A 17 6.58 -33.81 -17.55
C PRO A 17 5.14 -34.06 -18.03
N PRO A 18 4.78 -35.28 -18.45
CA PRO A 18 3.47 -35.58 -19.03
C PRO A 18 2.32 -35.45 -18.04
N GLU A 19 2.59 -35.41 -16.73
CA GLU A 19 1.56 -35.22 -15.70
C GLU A 19 1.12 -33.75 -15.54
N ILE A 20 1.86 -32.79 -16.11
CA ILE A 20 1.60 -31.35 -15.99
C ILE A 20 0.92 -30.83 -17.26
N SER A 21 -0.25 -30.20 -17.09
CA SER A 21 -0.99 -29.62 -18.23
C SER A 21 -0.43 -28.26 -18.63
N LEU A 22 -0.54 -27.92 -19.92
CA LEU A 22 -0.20 -26.58 -20.42
C LEU A 22 -1.02 -25.50 -19.72
N ALA A 23 -2.31 -25.76 -19.49
CA ALA A 23 -3.21 -24.86 -18.77
C ALA A 23 -2.76 -24.57 -17.32
N TYR A 24 -2.06 -25.52 -16.68
CA TYR A 24 -1.47 -25.31 -15.35
C TYR A 24 -0.25 -24.38 -15.41
N LEU A 25 0.56 -24.49 -16.47
CA LEU A 25 1.75 -23.64 -16.66
C LEU A 25 1.39 -22.21 -17.05
N GLU A 26 0.26 -22.04 -17.76
CA GLU A 26 -0.25 -20.74 -18.19
C GLU A 26 -1.10 -20.03 -17.11
N GLU A 27 -1.40 -20.71 -16.00
CA GLU A 27 -2.18 -20.13 -14.91
C GLU A 27 -1.40 -18.98 -14.23
N ASP A 28 -1.92 -17.76 -14.35
CA ASP A 28 -1.36 -16.59 -13.68
C ASP A 28 -1.64 -16.63 -12.17
N ARG A 29 -0.59 -16.87 -11.39
CA ARG A 29 -0.61 -16.90 -9.91
C ARG A 29 0.13 -15.72 -9.28
N ASP A 30 0.82 -14.93 -10.09
CA ASP A 30 1.64 -13.83 -9.60
C ASP A 30 0.79 -12.58 -9.38
N THR A 31 -0.20 -12.34 -10.24
CA THR A 31 -1.07 -11.16 -10.14
C THR A 31 -1.82 -11.05 -8.80
N PRO A 32 -2.46 -12.12 -8.26
CA PRO A 32 -3.10 -12.04 -6.95
C PRO A 32 -2.14 -11.69 -5.82
N SER A 33 -0.95 -12.30 -5.81
CA SER A 33 0.09 -12.08 -4.81
C SER A 33 0.68 -10.68 -4.90
N MET A 34 0.88 -10.17 -6.11
CA MET A 34 1.30 -8.80 -6.38
C MET A 34 0.27 -7.80 -5.83
N ASN A 35 -1.00 -7.99 -6.13
CA ASN A 35 -2.07 -7.10 -5.68
C ASN A 35 -2.18 -7.06 -4.15
N ALA A 36 -2.09 -8.22 -3.50
CA ALA A 36 -2.10 -8.30 -2.03
C ALA A 36 -0.90 -7.55 -1.40
N SER A 37 0.28 -7.68 -2.01
CA SER A 37 1.50 -7.03 -1.53
C SER A 37 1.42 -5.51 -1.64
N ILE A 38 0.93 -4.99 -2.78
CA ILE A 38 0.73 -3.55 -2.99
C ILE A 38 -0.28 -2.99 -2.00
N PHE A 39 -1.40 -3.71 -1.79
CA PHE A 39 -2.40 -3.31 -0.82
C PHE A 39 -1.84 -3.25 0.61
N MET A 40 -1.11 -4.28 1.05
CA MET A 40 -0.51 -4.32 2.39
C MET A 40 0.52 -3.22 2.59
N PHE A 41 1.32 -2.91 1.56
CA PHE A 41 2.25 -1.80 1.59
C PHE A 41 1.52 -0.46 1.79
N ALA A 42 0.47 -0.19 1.00
CA ALA A 42 -0.32 1.02 1.12
C ALA A 42 -1.00 1.14 2.49
N LEU A 43 -1.61 0.05 2.98
CA LEU A 43 -2.25 -0.01 4.29
C LEU A 43 -1.25 0.29 5.41
N THR A 44 -0.07 -0.31 5.35
CA THR A 44 1.00 -0.09 6.34
C THR A 44 1.45 1.37 6.32
N LEU A 45 1.61 1.96 5.12
CA LEU A 45 1.99 3.35 4.97
C LEU A 45 0.95 4.29 5.62
N VAL A 46 -0.34 4.05 5.39
CA VAL A 46 -1.42 4.82 6.02
C VAL A 46 -1.37 4.70 7.55
N ILE A 47 -1.24 3.49 8.08
CA ILE A 47 -1.20 3.26 9.53
C ILE A 47 0.01 3.93 10.18
N VAL A 48 1.20 3.78 9.60
CA VAL A 48 2.44 4.35 10.14
C VAL A 48 2.39 5.88 10.10
N ASN A 49 1.94 6.47 8.99
CA ASN A 49 1.77 7.92 8.90
C ASN A 49 0.69 8.42 9.84
N GLY A 50 -0.45 7.73 9.95
CA GLY A 50 -1.50 8.05 10.93
C GLY A 50 -0.97 8.03 12.37
N ARG A 51 -0.12 7.06 12.72
CA ARG A 51 0.54 7.01 14.04
C ARG A 51 1.57 8.13 14.23
N ALA A 52 2.32 8.49 13.19
CA ALA A 52 3.27 9.60 13.24
C ALA A 52 2.53 10.94 13.43
N ILE A 53 1.49 11.18 12.64
CA ILE A 53 0.62 12.36 12.71
C ILE A 53 -0.07 12.41 14.08
N SER A 54 -0.68 11.31 14.55
CA SER A 54 -1.31 11.26 15.86
C SER A 54 -0.35 11.66 16.98
N ARG A 55 0.89 11.16 16.96
CA ARG A 55 1.93 11.56 17.94
C ARG A 55 2.34 13.02 17.81
N LEU A 56 2.44 13.55 16.59
CA LEU A 56 2.73 14.97 16.36
C LEU A 56 1.59 15.85 16.87
N TYR A 57 0.34 15.52 16.56
CA TYR A 57 -0.84 16.24 17.05
C TYR A 57 -0.95 16.17 18.57
N LEU A 58 -0.80 14.98 19.19
CA LEU A 58 -0.83 14.88 20.66
C LEU A 58 0.25 15.73 21.34
N ARG A 59 1.41 15.92 20.69
CA ARG A 59 2.50 16.75 21.22
C ARG A 59 2.33 18.25 20.94
N LYS A 60 1.60 18.62 19.88
CA LYS A 60 1.35 20.02 19.46
C LYS A 60 0.01 20.61 19.91
N VAL A 61 -0.95 19.81 20.36
CA VAL A 61 -2.23 20.32 20.91
C VAL A 61 -1.99 21.23 22.13
N PHE A 62 -0.90 21.03 22.88
CA PHE A 62 -0.44 22.01 23.89
C PHE A 62 -0.07 23.40 23.34
N GLY A 63 0.13 23.55 22.03
CA GLY A 63 0.36 24.85 21.37
C GLY A 63 -0.82 25.35 20.53
N ILE A 64 -1.88 24.55 20.35
CA ILE A 64 -3.15 25.05 19.78
C ILE A 64 -3.79 26.01 20.78
N ASP A 65 -3.72 25.70 22.06
CA ASP A 65 -4.15 26.61 23.13
C ASP A 65 -3.41 27.95 23.07
N ASP A 66 -2.08 27.95 22.87
CA ASP A 66 -1.31 29.20 22.73
C ASP A 66 -1.71 30.00 21.49
N ILE A 67 -1.99 29.34 20.35
CA ILE A 67 -2.47 30.01 19.13
C ILE A 67 -3.87 30.59 19.34
N LEU A 68 -4.77 29.83 19.97
CA LEU A 68 -6.12 30.30 20.32
C LEU A 68 -6.07 31.45 21.34
N ALA A 69 -5.12 31.43 22.28
CA ALA A 69 -4.87 32.50 23.22
C ALA A 69 -4.39 33.77 22.52
N VAL A 70 -3.43 33.67 21.58
CA VAL A 70 -2.95 34.82 20.79
C VAL A 70 -4.05 35.41 19.91
N ILE A 71 -4.91 34.57 19.30
CA ILE A 71 -6.01 35.04 18.45
C ILE A 71 -7.15 35.68 19.27
N SER A 72 -7.40 35.19 20.49
CA SER A 72 -8.42 35.77 21.38
C SER A 72 -7.95 37.04 22.11
N MET A 73 -6.64 37.24 22.25
CA MET A 73 -6.03 38.40 22.91
C MET A 73 -6.51 39.78 22.40
N PRO A 74 -6.61 40.06 21.09
CA PRO A 74 -7.14 41.34 20.61
C PRO A 74 -8.62 41.57 20.95
N SER A 75 -9.43 40.52 21.14
CA SER A 75 -10.83 40.68 21.59
C SER A 75 -10.97 41.00 23.08
N SER A 76 -9.96 40.67 23.89
CA SER A 76 -9.94 40.97 25.34
C SER A 76 -9.45 42.38 25.67
N LEU A 77 -8.87 43.12 24.71
CA LEU A 77 -8.32 44.46 24.92
C LEU A 77 -9.35 45.59 24.64
N TYR A 78 -10.51 45.25 24.08
CA TYR A 78 -11.57 46.18 23.68
C TYR A 78 -12.81 46.17 24.60
N VAL A 79 -12.74 45.49 25.75
CA VAL A 79 -13.74 45.50 26.85
C VAL A 79 -13.05 46.01 28.11
#